data_AF-W1YAU5-F1
#
_entry.id   AF-W1YAU5-F1
#
_cell.length_a   1.000
_cell.length_b   1.000
_cell.length_c   1.000
_cell.angle_alpha   90.00
_cell.angle_beta   90.00
_cell.angle_gamma   90.00
#
_symmetry.space_group_name_H-M   'P 1'
#
loop_
_entity.id
_entity.type
_entity.pdbx_description
1 polymer ?
#
loop_
_entity_poly.entity_id
_entity_poly.type
_entity_poly.pdbx_seq_one_letter_code
_entity_poly.pdbx_strand_id
1 'polypeptide(L)' 'MIINIIECDIPNVKAISSTGEDEGVHNIYIRKNMSFEDMRNEVKHELLHIINDDFHIDHHVNLIEHMVRRKELT' A
#
# COMPACT_ATOMS: atom_id res chain seq x y z
N MET A 1 15.77 -11.04 -0.87
CA MET A 1 14.50 -10.36 -0.59
C MET A 1 13.42 -11.41 -0.40
N ILE A 2 12.74 -11.38 0.74
CA ILE A 2 11.63 -12.26 1.10
C ILE A 2 10.41 -11.37 1.30
N ILE A 3 9.30 -11.72 0.67
CA ILE A 3 8.04 -10.97 0.78
C ILE A 3 6.99 -11.91 1.38
N ASN A 4 6.48 -11.55 2.55
CA ASN A 4 5.35 -12.22 3.18
C ASN A 4 4.06 -11.50 2.80
N ILE A 5 3.09 -12.20 2.23
CA ILE A 5 1.75 -11.66 1.97
C ILE A 5 0.80 -12.23 3.01
N ILE A 6 0.19 -11.36 3.81
CA ILE A 6 -0.61 -11.73 4.97
C ILE A 6 -2.00 -11.13 4.83
N GLU A 7 -3.02 -11.99 4.77
CA GLU A 7 -4.41 -11.55 4.73
C GLU A 7 -4.92 -11.32 6.17
N CYS A 8 -5.27 -10.08 6.51
CA CYS A 8 -5.74 -9.73 7.86
C CYS A 8 -6.77 -8.59 7.85
N ASP A 9 -7.38 -8.36 9.01
CA ASP A 9 -8.33 -7.26 9.19
C ASP A 9 -7.55 -5.98 9.49
N ILE A 10 -7.46 -5.10 8.50
CA ILE A 10 -6.77 -3.81 8.60
C ILE A 10 -7.76 -2.65 8.53
N PRO A 11 -7.75 -1.72 9.51
CA PRO A 11 -8.69 -0.62 9.55
C PRO A 11 -8.34 0.42 8.49
N ASN A 12 -9.36 0.92 7.79
CA ASN A 12 -9.32 2.09 6.90
C ASN A 12 -8.46 1.99 5.63
N VAL A 13 -7.58 1.00 5.48
CA VAL A 13 -6.72 0.80 4.30
C VAL A 13 -6.92 -0.58 3.66
N LYS A 14 -6.53 -0.73 2.39
CA LYS A 14 -6.68 -1.98 1.61
C LYS A 14 -5.45 -2.87 1.65
N ALA A 15 -4.27 -2.25 1.70
CA ALA A 15 -3.02 -2.93 1.97
C ALA A 15 -2.07 -1.98 2.72
N ILE A 16 -1.01 -2.54 3.30
CA ILE A 16 0.09 -1.81 3.91
C ILE A 16 1.34 -2.70 3.89
N SER A 17 2.49 -2.10 3.58
CA SER A 17 3.78 -2.76 3.64
C SER A 17 4.59 -2.34 4.89
N SER A 18 5.42 -3.26 5.39
CA SER A 18 6.40 -3.00 6.44
C SER A 18 7.67 -3.81 6.24
N THR A 19 8.77 -3.36 6.83
CA THR A 19 10.02 -4.12 6.92
C THR A 19 9.99 -5.08 8.11
N GLY A 20 10.51 -6.29 7.93
CA GLY A 20 10.70 -7.27 9.02
C GLY A 20 11.91 -6.93 9.89
N GLU A 21 12.17 -7.77 10.90
CA GLU A 21 13.35 -7.64 11.77
C GLU A 21 14.64 -8.00 11.04
N ASP A 22 14.57 -8.95 10.11
CA ASP A 22 15.70 -9.39 9.30
C ASP A 22 15.88 -8.54 8.03
N GLU A 23 17.14 -8.32 7.65
CA GLU A 23 17.49 -7.56 6.45
C GLU A 23 16.92 -8.22 5.18
N GLY A 24 16.19 -7.43 4.39
CA GLY A 24 15.58 -7.88 3.14
C GLY A 24 14.32 -8.73 3.32
N VAL A 25 13.73 -8.75 4.51
CA VAL A 25 12.38 -9.30 4.76
C VAL A 25 11.37 -8.16 4.76
N HIS A 26 10.28 -8.33 4.01
CA HIS A 26 9.17 -7.39 3.97
C HIS A 26 7.85 -8.11 4.16
N ASN A 27 6.88 -7.42 4.75
CA ASN A 27 5.54 -7.92 4.94
C ASN A 27 4.57 -7.00 4.19
N ILE A 28 3.63 -7.59 3.48
CA ILE A 28 2.49 -6.91 2.86
C ILE A 28 1.24 -7.46 3.53
N TYR A 29 0.54 -6.61 4.26
CA TYR A 29 -0.75 -6.94 4.86
C TYR A 29 -1.86 -6.49 3.91
N ILE A 30 -2.80 -7.38 3.62
CA ILE A 30 -3.92 -7.11 2.71
C ILE A 30 -5.23 -7.34 3.44
N ARG A 31 -6.20 -6.48 3.20
CA ARG A 31 -7.54 -6.63 3.75
C ARG A 31 -8.20 -7.92 3.24
N LYS A 32 -8.84 -8.64 4.16
CA LYS A 32 -9.68 -9.79 3.84
C LYS A 32 -10.86 -9.44 2.92
N ASN A 33 -11.38 -10.46 2.24
CA ASN A 33 -12.62 -10.40 1.43
C ASN A 33 -12.56 -9.41 0.25
N MET A 34 -11.37 -9.19 -0.31
CA MET A 34 -11.21 -8.47 -1.56
C MET A 34 -11.36 -9.43 -2.75
N SER A 35 -11.72 -8.89 -3.92
CA SER A 35 -11.66 -9.70 -5.13
C SER A 35 -10.20 -10.07 -5.44
N PHE A 36 -9.99 -11.19 -6.12
CA PHE A 36 -8.63 -11.61 -6.49
C PHE A 36 -7.90 -10.55 -7.34
N GLU A 37 -8.63 -9.86 -8.21
CA GLU A 37 -8.08 -8.78 -9.03
C GLU A 37 -7.67 -7.57 -8.18
N ASP A 38 -8.51 -7.16 -7.24
CA ASP A 38 -8.17 -6.08 -6.32
C ASP A 38 -6.98 -6.45 -5.45
N MET A 39 -6.94 -7.66 -4.87
CA MET A 39 -5.79 -8.13 -4.10
C MET A 39 -4.50 -8.08 -4.91
N ARG A 40 -4.54 -8.54 -6.17
CA ARG A 40 -3.39 -8.51 -7.07
C ARG A 40 -2.92 -7.08 -7.35
N ASN A 41 -3.84 -6.14 -7.52
CA ASN A 41 -3.53 -4.74 -7.75
C ASN A 41 -2.89 -4.09 -6.53
N GLU A 42 -3.42 -4.33 -5.33
CA GLU A 42 -2.85 -3.80 -4.08
C GLU A 42 -1.48 -4.44 -3.77
N VAL A 43 -1.30 -5.75 -4.00
CA VAL A 43 0.04 -6.39 -3.88
C VAL A 43 1.04 -5.73 -4.81
N LYS A 44 0.64 -5.48 -6.06
CA LYS A 44 1.53 -4.85 -7.04
C LYS A 44 1.91 -3.42 -6.63
N HIS A 45 0.96 -2.69 -6.05
CA HIS A 45 1.16 -1.35 -5.51
C HIS A 45 2.17 -1.35 -4.37
N GLU A 46 1.98 -2.19 -3.34
CA GLU A 46 2.92 -2.30 -2.21
C GLU A 46 4.30 -2.84 -2.61
N LEU A 47 4.36 -3.75 -3.57
CA LEU A 47 5.63 -4.22 -4.12
C LEU A 47 6.40 -3.11 -4.83
N LEU A 48 5.71 -2.19 -5.52
CA LEU A 48 6.34 -1.03 -6.12
C LEU A 48 6.98 -0.16 -5.04
N HIS A 49 6.31 0.00 -3.89
CA HIS A 49 6.86 0.75 -2.77
C HIS A 49 8.14 0.14 -2.20
N ILE A 50 8.17 -1.18 -2.05
CA ILE A 50 9.35 -1.91 -1.57
C ILE A 50 10.51 -1.81 -2.56
N ILE A 51 10.24 -1.91 -3.86
CA ILE A 51 11.29 -1.83 -4.90
C ILE A 51 11.86 -0.41 -5.01
N ASN A 52 11.02 0.61 -4.89
CA ASN A 52 11.42 2.01 -5.01
C ASN A 52 11.92 2.63 -3.69
N ASP A 53 11.85 1.88 -2.57
CA ASP A 53 12.19 2.33 -1.22
C ASP A 53 11.42 3.61 -0.81
N ASP A 54 10.16 3.72 -1.24
CA ASP A 54 9.38 4.96 -1.16
C ASP A 54 8.19 4.88 -0.20
N PHE A 55 8.32 4.09 0.89
CA PHE A 55 7.36 3.84 1.97
C PHE A 55 6.65 5.10 2.56
N HIS A 56 7.04 6.30 2.17
CA HIS A 56 6.53 7.60 2.63
C HIS A 56 5.65 8.35 1.60
N ILE A 57 5.54 7.89 0.35
CA ILE A 57 4.87 8.67 -0.71
C ILE A 57 3.34 8.57 -0.64
N ASP A 58 2.80 7.47 -0.16
CA ASP A 58 1.35 7.22 -0.17
C ASP A 58 0.56 8.07 0.83
N HIS A 59 1.20 8.61 1.87
CA HIS A 59 0.54 9.57 2.77
C HIS A 59 0.44 10.99 2.19
N HIS A 60 1.29 11.33 1.20
CA HIS A 60 1.33 12.69 0.62
C HIS A 60 0.47 12.86 -0.64
N VAL A 61 0.28 11.81 -1.43
CA VAL A 61 -0.49 11.90 -2.68
C VAL A 61 -1.98 12.12 -2.40
N ASN A 62 -2.54 11.51 -1.35
CA ASN A 62 -3.97 11.67 -1.02
C ASN A 62 -4.35 13.12 -0.68
N LEU A 63 -3.47 13.87 0.01
CA LEU A 63 -3.70 15.28 0.36
C LEU A 63 -3.62 16.20 -0.86
N ILE A 64 -2.61 16.03 -1.73
CA ILE A 64 -2.50 16.85 -2.95
C ILE A 64 -3.62 16.52 -3.93
N GLU A 65 -3.94 15.25 -4.13
CA GLU A 65 -4.98 14.84 -5.07
C GLU A 65 -6.36 15.38 -4.63
N HIS A 66 -6.66 15.37 -3.32
CA HIS A 66 -7.86 16.02 -2.78
C HIS A 66 -7.83 17.56 -2.87
N MET A 67 -6.68 18.20 -2.68
CA MET A 67 -6.54 19.65 -2.79
C MET A 67 -6.66 20.15 -4.24
N VAL A 68 -6.13 19.40 -5.21
CA VAL A 68 -6.24 19.71 -6.65
C VAL A 68 -7.67 19.54 -7.14
N ARG A 69 -8.36 18.43 -6.76
CA ARG A 69 -9.77 18.20 -7.13
C ARG A 69 -10.74 19.26 -6.58
N ARG A 70 -10.42 19.92 -5.46
CA ARG A 70 -11.22 21.03 -4.91
C ARG A 70 -10.94 22.37 -5.59
N LYS A 71 -9.77 22.53 -6.23
CA LYS A 71 -9.35 23.78 -6.86
C LYS A 71 -9.87 23.94 -8.29
N GLU A 72 -10.20 22.83 -8.95
CA GLU A 72 -10.80 22.84 -10.30
C GLU A 72 -12.33 23.02 -10.30
N LEU A 73 -12.97 23.07 -9.12
CA LEU A 73 -14.42 23.25 -8.95
C LEU A 73 -14.82 24.64 -8.42
N THR A 74 -13.89 25.61 -8.45
CA THR A 74 -14.12 27.04 -8.14
C THR A 74 -13.60 27.90 -9.27
#